data_AF-A0A8T7F6M6-F1
#
_entry.id   AF-A0A8T7F6M6-F1
#
_cell.length_a   1.000
_cell.length_b   1.000
_cell.length_c   1.000
_cell.angle_alpha   90.00
_cell.angle_beta   90.00
_cell.angle_gamma   90.00
#
_symmetry.space_group_name_H-M   'P 1'
#
loop_
_entity.id
_entity.type
_entity.pdbx_description
1 polymer ?
#
loop_
_entity_poly.entity_id
_entity_poly.type
_entity_poly.pdbx_seq_one_letter_code
_entity_poly.pdbx_strand_id
1 'polypeptide(L)'
;MEKASFYHHWRECRASLVTLNRMSELKRLIAWADKKGLTEVRNAYQVKLMDEERKLFRYRVRSPRHTTWAKRLHLLNTIISPTPRYPAKGAAAIYSSKKLRSLNRKPIV
;
A
#
# COMPACT_ATOMS: atom_id res chain seq x y z
N MET A 1 -26.82 18.38 12.82
CA MET A 1 -25.46 18.56 12.28
C MET A 1 -24.50 17.39 12.56
N GLU A 2 -24.95 16.24 13.08
CA GLU A 2 -24.06 15.14 13.48
C GLU A 2 -23.65 14.18 12.35
N LYS A 3 -24.48 14.03 11.31
CA LYS A 3 -24.20 13.08 10.21
C LYS A 3 -22.93 13.42 9.45
N ALA A 4 -22.62 14.70 9.24
CA ALA A 4 -21.44 15.15 8.49
C ALA A 4 -20.11 14.73 9.15
N SER A 5 -20.05 14.76 10.49
CA SER A 5 -18.85 14.34 11.23
C SER A 5 -18.60 12.84 11.11
N PHE A 6 -19.66 12.02 11.20
CA PHE A 6 -19.57 10.57 11.08
C PHE A 6 -19.03 10.13 9.70
N TYR A 7 -19.54 10.69 8.61
CA TYR A 7 -19.04 10.39 7.27
C TYR A 7 -17.58 10.82 7.07
N HIS A 8 -17.17 11.94 7.65
CA HIS A 8 -15.78 12.40 7.58
C HIS A 8 -14.83 11.43 8.29
N HIS A 9 -15.16 11.00 9.51
CA HIS A 9 -14.38 10.01 10.25
C HIS A 9 -14.33 8.64 9.55
N TRP A 10 -15.44 8.19 8.98
CA TRP A 10 -15.48 6.95 8.22
C TRP A 10 -14.59 6.99 6.97
N ARG A 11 -14.60 8.12 6.23
CA ARG A 11 -13.72 8.32 5.08
C ARG A 11 -12.24 8.30 5.47
N GLU A 12 -11.88 8.90 6.61
CA GLU A 12 -10.50 8.87 7.12
C GLU A 12 -10.06 7.48 7.58
N CYS A 13 -10.94 6.73 8.25
CA CYS A 13 -10.72 5.33 8.60
C CYS A 13 -10.50 4.48 7.34
N ARG A 14 -11.38 4.60 6.35
CA ARG A 14 -11.28 3.87 5.08
C ARG A 14 -10.01 4.25 4.32
N ALA A 15 -9.65 5.53 4.27
CA ALA A 15 -8.42 5.99 3.64
C ALA A 15 -7.18 5.39 4.33
N SER A 16 -7.16 5.40 5.67
CA SER A 16 -6.08 4.78 6.46
C SER A 16 -5.97 3.27 6.20
N LEU A 17 -7.09 2.55 6.15
CA LEU A 17 -7.14 1.12 5.82
C LEU A 17 -6.61 0.83 4.41
N VAL A 18 -7.04 1.61 3.42
CA VAL A 18 -6.57 1.47 2.03
C VAL A 18 -5.06 1.72 1.95
N THR A 19 -4.56 2.76 2.62
CA THR A 19 -3.11 3.04 2.69
C THR A 19 -2.34 1.90 3.34
N LEU A 20 -2.84 1.32 4.45
CA LEU A 20 -2.20 0.17 5.10
C LEU A 20 -2.15 -1.07 4.18
N ASN A 21 -3.25 -1.37 3.48
CA ASN A 21 -3.28 -2.46 2.50
C ASN A 21 -2.27 -2.24 1.37
N ARG A 22 -2.22 -1.02 0.81
CA ARG A 22 -1.26 -0.65 -0.25
C ARG A 22 0.19 -0.74 0.21
N MET A 23 0.49 -0.33 1.44
CA MET A 23 1.83 -0.48 2.02
C MET A 23 2.23 -1.96 2.15
N SER A 24 1.32 -2.81 2.61
CA SER A 24 1.57 -4.26 2.70
C SER A 24 1.83 -4.88 1.32
N GLU A 25 1.04 -4.50 0.32
CA GLU A 25 1.21 -4.93 -1.06
C GLU A 25 2.54 -4.45 -1.67
N LEU A 26 2.91 -3.18 -1.46
CA LEU A 26 4.17 -2.63 -1.93
C LEU A 26 5.37 -3.33 -1.30
N LYS A 27 5.34 -3.64 0.01
CA LYS A 27 6.38 -4.44 0.67
C LYS A 27 6.56 -5.81 0.02
N ARG A 28 5.47 -6.45 -0.37
CA ARG A 28 5.49 -7.74 -1.10
C ARG A 28 6.06 -7.61 -2.50
N LEU A 29 5.68 -6.56 -3.22
CA LEU A 29 6.24 -6.26 -4.55
C LEU A 29 7.73 -5.96 -4.48
N ILE A 30 8.19 -5.26 -3.44
CA ILE A 30 9.62 -5.04 -3.17
C ILE A 30 10.32 -6.37 -2.93
N ALA A 31 9.80 -7.24 -2.06
CA ALA A 31 10.37 -8.55 -1.79
C ALA A 31 10.39 -9.45 -3.04
N TRP A 32 9.36 -9.37 -3.89
CA TRP A 32 9.32 -10.07 -5.16
C TRP A 32 10.36 -9.53 -6.15
N ALA A 33 10.48 -8.21 -6.29
CA ALA A 33 11.45 -7.56 -7.16
C ALA A 33 12.90 -7.87 -6.73
N ASP A 34 13.14 -7.88 -5.41
CA ASP A 34 14.42 -8.24 -4.80
C ASP A 34 14.82 -9.69 -5.13
N LYS A 35 13.89 -10.64 -4.96
CA LYS A 35 14.07 -12.05 -5.36
C LYS A 35 14.32 -12.24 -6.86
N LYS A 36 13.88 -11.29 -7.69
CA LYS A 36 14.04 -11.32 -9.15
C LYS A 36 15.23 -10.49 -9.65
N GLY A 37 15.99 -9.85 -8.75
CA GLY A 37 17.11 -8.97 -9.13
C GLY A 37 16.68 -7.70 -9.88
N LEU A 38 15.41 -7.29 -9.78
CA LEU A 38 14.86 -6.14 -10.51
C LEU A 38 15.09 -4.84 -9.72
N THR A 39 16.35 -4.40 -9.62
CA THR A 39 16.76 -3.26 -8.78
C THR A 39 16.00 -1.97 -9.09
N GLU A 40 15.79 -1.63 -10.37
CA GLU A 40 15.09 -0.40 -10.74
C GLU A 40 13.59 -0.46 -10.39
N VAL A 41 12.97 -1.63 -10.54
CA VAL A 41 11.57 -1.87 -10.19
C VAL A 41 11.38 -1.82 -8.67
N ARG A 42 12.32 -2.42 -7.92
CA ARG A 42 12.40 -2.34 -6.47
C ARG A 42 12.47 -0.89 -6.00
N ASN A 43 13.38 -0.09 -6.57
CA ASN A 43 13.54 1.32 -6.21
C ASN A 43 12.26 2.12 -6.48
N ALA A 44 11.59 1.87 -7.61
CA ALA A 44 10.32 2.51 -7.92
C ALA A 44 9.21 2.14 -6.92
N TYR A 45 9.15 0.88 -6.46
CA TYR A 45 8.21 0.48 -5.41
C TYR A 45 8.58 1.05 -4.04
N GLN A 46 9.85 1.20 -3.72
CA GLN A 46 10.30 1.84 -2.48
C GLN A 46 9.88 3.31 -2.42
N VAL A 47 10.04 4.07 -3.52
CA VAL A 47 9.56 5.46 -3.57
C VAL A 47 8.06 5.53 -3.31
N LYS A 48 7.27 4.63 -3.91
CA LYS A 48 5.83 4.56 -3.66
C LYS A 48 5.49 4.18 -2.23
N LEU A 49 6.26 3.28 -1.61
CA LEU A 49 6.08 2.90 -0.22
C LEU A 49 6.29 4.11 0.71
N MET A 50 7.34 4.89 0.47
CA MET A 50 7.60 6.12 1.22
C MET A 50 6.48 7.15 1.07
N ASP A 51 5.89 7.28 -0.11
CA ASP A 51 4.75 8.20 -0.32
C ASP A 51 3.50 7.75 0.46
N GLU A 52 3.21 6.45 0.49
CA GLU A 52 2.11 5.91 1.28
C GLU A 52 2.38 6.04 2.79
N GLU A 53 3.62 5.87 3.24
CA GLU A 53 4.04 6.11 4.63
C GLU A 53 3.81 7.58 5.04
N ARG A 54 4.18 8.53 4.17
CA ARG A 54 3.90 9.97 4.39
C ARG A 54 2.41 10.28 4.43
N LYS A 55 1.58 9.60 3.63
CA LYS A 55 0.11 9.74 3.70
C LYS A 55 -0.42 9.22 5.03
N LEU A 56 0.03 8.04 5.46
CA LEU A 56 -0.38 7.46 6.74
C LEU A 56 0.04 8.34 7.92
N PHE A 57 1.25 8.92 7.87
CA PHE A 57 1.71 9.87 8.88
C PHE A 57 0.79 11.09 8.97
N ARG A 58 0.40 11.68 7.83
CA ARG A 58 -0.57 12.79 7.79
C ARG A 58 -1.92 12.40 8.41
N TYR A 59 -2.44 11.22 8.11
CA TYR A 59 -3.68 10.73 8.74
C TYR A 59 -3.53 10.52 10.24
N ARG A 60 -2.37 10.03 10.71
CA ARG A 60 -2.07 9.86 12.14
C ARG A 60 -2.04 11.19 12.88
N VAL A 61 -1.45 12.23 12.29
CA VAL A 61 -1.39 13.58 12.88
C VAL A 61 -2.79 14.19 12.95
N ARG A 62 -3.62 14.01 11.91
CA ARG A 62 -4.98 14.56 11.87
C ARG A 62 -5.96 13.82 12.80
N SER A 63 -5.89 12.49 12.83
CA SER A 63 -6.90 11.63 13.47
C SER A 63 -6.27 10.38 14.12
N PRO A 64 -5.51 10.53 15.23
CA PRO A 64 -4.69 9.46 15.80
C PRO A 64 -5.51 8.25 16.31
N ARG A 65 -6.71 8.49 16.86
CA ARG A 65 -7.61 7.42 17.34
C ARG A 65 -8.10 6.55 16.19
N HIS A 66 -8.51 7.16 15.09
CA HIS A 66 -8.99 6.47 13.88
C HIS A 66 -7.88 5.67 13.19
N THR A 67 -6.67 6.22 13.11
CA THR A 67 -5.52 5.48 12.55
C THR A 67 -5.16 4.26 13.40
N THR A 68 -5.31 4.34 14.73
CA THR A 68 -5.07 3.22 15.64
C THR A 68 -6.08 2.10 15.43
N TRP A 69 -7.37 2.45 15.31
CA TRP A 69 -8.42 1.49 14.96
C TRP A 69 -8.22 0.87 13.59
N ALA A 70 -7.85 1.66 12.57
CA ALA A 70 -7.53 1.15 11.24
C ALA A 70 -6.37 0.15 11.26
N LYS A 71 -5.31 0.41 12.05
CA LYS A 71 -4.20 -0.54 12.23
C LYS A 71 -4.67 -1.84 12.87
N ARG A 72 -5.48 -1.77 13.93
CA ARG A 72 -6.04 -2.95 14.60
C ARG A 72 -6.92 -3.77 13.66
N LEU A 73 -7.82 -3.11 12.92
CA LEU A 73 -8.67 -3.76 11.91
C LEU A 73 -7.84 -4.39 10.80
N HIS A 74 -6.79 -3.73 10.31
CA HIS A 74 -5.90 -4.29 9.31
C HIS A 74 -5.20 -5.56 9.83
N LEU A 75 -4.71 -5.53 11.07
CA LEU A 75 -4.07 -6.68 11.72
C LEU A 75 -5.04 -7.86 11.89
N LEU A 76 -6.27 -7.58 12.35
CA LEU A 76 -7.33 -8.58 12.43
C LEU A 76 -7.66 -9.16 11.05
N ASN A 77 -7.78 -8.31 10.03
CA ASN A 77 -8.05 -8.76 8.67
C ASN A 77 -6.92 -9.63 8.10
N THR A 78 -5.65 -9.33 8.42
CA THR A 78 -4.52 -10.19 8.01
C THR A 78 -4.49 -11.54 8.72
N ILE A 79 -5.06 -11.65 9.93
CA ILE A 79 -5.20 -12.92 10.65
C ILE A 79 -6.37 -13.73 10.09
N ILE A 80 -7.51 -13.10 9.88
CA ILE A 80 -8.74 -13.76 9.42
C ILE A 80 -8.65 -14.15 7.93
N SER A 81 -8.07 -13.27 7.11
CA SER A 81 -7.87 -13.48 5.67
C SER A 81 -6.37 -13.47 5.37
N PRO A 82 -5.69 -14.63 5.46
CA PRO A 82 -4.26 -14.72 5.22
C PRO A 82 -3.96 -14.23 3.80
N THR A 83 -3.12 -13.21 3.72
CA THR A 83 -2.82 -12.56 2.45
C THR A 83 -2.06 -13.55 1.56
N PRO A 84 -2.47 -13.82 0.30
CA PRO A 84 -1.92 -14.89 -0.53
C PRO A 84 -0.39 -14.79 -0.70
N ARG A 85 0.34 -15.91 -0.71
CA ARG A 85 1.82 -15.94 -0.74
C ARG A 85 2.44 -15.15 -1.90
N TYR A 86 1.70 -15.01 -3.01
CA TYR A 86 2.10 -14.25 -4.18
C TYR A 86 1.14 -13.07 -4.40
N PRO A 87 1.63 -11.90 -4.84
CA PRO A 87 0.76 -10.82 -5.27
C PRO A 87 -0.14 -11.30 -6.42
N ALA A 88 -1.41 -10.90 -6.40
CA ALA A 88 -2.36 -11.27 -7.45
C ALA A 88 -1.84 -10.84 -8.82
N LYS A 89 -2.12 -11.65 -9.86
CA LYS A 89 -1.78 -11.32 -11.24
C LYS A 89 -2.40 -9.96 -11.61
N GLY A 90 -1.57 -8.97 -11.96
CA GLY A 90 -2.02 -7.60 -12.24
C GLY A 90 -1.89 -6.60 -11.09
N ALA A 91 -1.54 -7.03 -9.87
CA ALA A 91 -1.25 -6.13 -8.74
C ALA A 91 -0.22 -5.04 -9.09
N ALA A 92 0.86 -5.45 -9.76
CA ALA A 92 1.90 -4.55 -10.24
C ALA A 92 1.41 -3.52 -11.27
N ALA A 93 0.33 -3.80 -12.01
CA ALA A 93 -0.20 -2.90 -13.04
C ALA A 93 -0.85 -1.65 -12.42
N ILE A 94 -1.41 -1.76 -11.21
CA ILE A 94 -1.94 -0.62 -10.45
C ILE A 94 -0.82 0.38 -10.13
N TYR A 95 0.38 -0.13 -9.89
CA TYR A 95 1.56 0.67 -9.57
C TYR A 95 2.46 0.91 -10.79
N SER A 96 2.10 0.42 -11.98
CA SER A 96 2.87 0.63 -13.21
C SER A 96 2.74 2.09 -13.67
N SER A 97 3.72 2.94 -13.36
CA SER A 97 3.93 4.17 -14.14
C SER A 97 4.44 3.80 -15.55
N LYS A 98 4.29 4.69 -16.54
CA LYS A 98 4.88 4.50 -17.89
C LYS A 98 6.37 4.10 -17.80
N LYS A 99 7.09 4.67 -16.81
CA LYS A 99 8.49 4.37 -16.49
C LYS A 99 8.72 2.93 -16.02
N LEU A 100 7.83 2.33 -15.24
CA LEU A 100 7.97 0.93 -14.81
C LEU A 100 7.72 -0.07 -15.95
N ARG A 101 6.82 0.26 -16.89
CA ARG A 101 6.58 -0.56 -18.10
C ARG A 101 7.79 -0.60 -19.03
N SER A 102 8.54 0.50 -19.17
CA SER A 102 9.76 0.50 -19.98
C SER A 102 10.89 -0.32 -19.35
N LEU A 103 10.98 -0.34 -18.02
CA LEU A 103 11.98 -1.14 -17.31
C LEU A 103 11.69 -2.64 -17.38
N ASN A 104 10.40 -3.03 -17.30
CA ASN A 104 9.97 -4.42 -17.43
C ASN A 104 10.06 -4.95 -18.89
N ARG A 105 10.35 -4.09 -19.87
CA ARG A 105 10.49 -4.44 -21.30
C ARG A 105 11.93 -4.60 -21.75
N LYS A 106 12.92 -4.24 -20.93
CA LYS A 106 14.33 -4.49 -21.29
C LYS A 106 14.55 -6.01 -21.22
N PRO A 107 14.88 -6.68 -22.34
CA PRO A 107 15.27 -8.08 -22.29
C PRO A 107 16.54 -8.19 -21.45
N ILE A 108 16.58 -9.22 -20.62
CA ILE A 108 17.78 -9.68 -19.93
C ILE A 108 18.76 -10.05 -21.06
N VAL A 109 19.80 -9.25 -21.25
CA VAL A 109 20.98 -9.62 -22.04
C VAL A 109 21.95 -10.32 -21.10
#